data_AF-A0A015MXC5-F1
#
_entry.id   AF-A0A015MXC5-F1
#
_cell.length_a   1.000
_cell.length_b   1.000
_cell.length_c   1.000
_cell.angle_alpha   90.00
_cell.angle_beta   90.00
_cell.angle_gamma   90.00
#
_symmetry.space_group_name_H-M   'P 1'
#
loop_
_entity.id
_entity.type
_entity.pdbx_description
1 polymer ?
#
loop_
_entity_poly.entity_id
_entity_poly.type
_entity_poly.pdbx_seq_one_letter_code
_entity_poly.pdbx_strand_id
1 'polypeptide(L)'
;MREFHDAAIEKNLTILNEIGLDPGIDHLYAVKTINEVHEADGEIISFISYCGGLPAPECSNNPLGYKFSWSSRGVLLALRNSAKFYQDGKIVEIPGTELMSSAKPYFIYPAFAFLCYANRDSTPFKEYYNIPEAQNIVRGTLRYQGFTDFVKVLVKIGLLDDSNQNYLHFNSPEITWREVIAKVLNTSNNTEDELRKAIKSTIAENEISKDEIERILKGFKWLGLFSDKPIRRCGTLLDTLCATLEEKMQYEEGERDMVILQHKFEIKLKDGTRETWTSTLLEYGKPPGPSAMSTLVGIPCGIAVQLILDGVIKKRGVLAPYTPEIINPIIAELEKEGIKVKEEKL
;
A
#
# COMPACT_ATOMS: atom_id res chain seq x y z
N MET A 1 -16.51 14.50 1.80
CA MET A 1 -16.50 14.63 3.28
C MET A 1 -16.19 16.05 3.73
N ARG A 2 -15.11 16.70 3.26
CA ARG A 2 -14.74 18.06 3.71
C ARG A 2 -15.84 19.12 3.56
N GLU A 3 -16.63 19.05 2.51
CA GLU A 3 -17.78 19.95 2.27
C GLU A 3 -18.82 19.92 3.40
N PHE A 4 -18.83 18.88 4.23
CA PHE A 4 -19.74 18.76 5.38
C PHE A 4 -19.14 19.27 6.70
N HIS A 5 -17.96 19.91 6.69
CA HIS A 5 -17.29 20.37 7.90
C HIS A 5 -18.14 21.36 8.70
N ASP A 6 -18.63 22.43 8.04
CA ASP A 6 -19.44 23.47 8.70
C ASP A 6 -20.78 22.90 9.18
N ALA A 7 -21.44 22.09 8.34
CA ALA A 7 -22.68 21.41 8.72
C ALA A 7 -22.52 20.47 9.93
N ALA A 8 -21.36 19.81 10.07
CA ALA A 8 -21.05 19.00 11.23
C ALA A 8 -20.79 19.85 12.48
N ILE A 9 -20.13 21.01 12.34
CA ILE A 9 -19.97 21.97 13.45
C ILE A 9 -21.34 22.49 13.92
N GLU A 10 -22.18 22.94 13.00
CA GLU A 10 -23.52 23.46 13.31
C GLU A 10 -24.38 22.44 14.05
N LYS A 11 -24.27 21.16 13.69
CA LYS A 11 -24.97 20.05 14.36
C LYS A 11 -24.25 19.52 15.60
N ASN A 12 -23.15 20.14 16.02
CA ASN A 12 -22.32 19.71 17.16
C ASN A 12 -21.86 18.24 17.04
N LEU A 13 -21.51 17.82 15.82
CA LEU A 13 -21.04 16.47 15.50
C LEU A 13 -19.51 16.45 15.38
N THR A 14 -18.91 15.35 15.83
CA THR A 14 -17.51 15.02 15.56
C THR A 14 -17.48 13.87 14.56
N ILE A 15 -16.83 14.08 13.42
CA ILE A 15 -16.63 13.06 12.39
C ILE A 15 -15.13 12.89 12.20
N LEU A 16 -14.51 12.03 13.01
CA LEU A 16 -13.08 11.74 12.90
C LEU A 16 -12.84 10.65 11.86
N ASN A 17 -12.04 10.98 10.84
CA ASN A 17 -11.63 10.08 9.78
C ASN A 17 -10.14 9.76 9.89
N GLU A 18 -9.64 8.91 8.98
CA GLU A 18 -8.19 8.66 8.84
C GLU A 18 -7.53 8.18 10.13
N ILE A 19 -8.17 7.24 10.84
CA ILE A 19 -7.73 6.73 12.15
C ILE A 19 -7.62 5.20 12.22
N GLY A 20 -6.99 4.62 11.19
CA GLY A 20 -6.58 3.20 11.17
C GLY A 20 -5.06 3.07 11.28
N LEU A 21 -4.43 2.43 10.29
CA LEU A 21 -2.98 2.29 10.17
C LEU A 21 -2.38 3.34 9.24
N ASP A 22 -2.77 3.29 7.96
CA ASP A 22 -2.35 4.19 6.87
C ASP A 22 -3.55 4.34 5.92
N PRO A 23 -4.39 5.38 6.10
CA PRO A 23 -4.21 6.53 7.00
C PRO A 23 -4.64 6.27 8.47
N GLY A 24 -3.81 6.71 9.43
CA GLY A 24 -4.05 6.59 10.87
C GLY A 24 -2.79 6.76 11.73
N ILE A 25 -2.25 5.64 12.24
CA ILE A 25 -0.99 5.62 13.00
C ILE A 25 0.13 6.40 12.29
N ASP A 26 0.18 6.32 10.96
CA ASP A 26 1.16 7.07 10.16
C ASP A 26 1.02 8.60 10.33
N HIS A 27 -0.19 9.13 10.49
CA HIS A 27 -0.40 10.54 10.81
C HIS A 27 0.05 10.86 12.23
N LEU A 28 -0.28 10.00 13.19
CA LEU A 28 0.02 10.22 14.60
C LEU A 28 1.51 10.46 14.82
N TYR A 29 2.35 9.57 14.30
CA TYR A 29 3.79 9.63 14.51
C TYR A 29 4.50 10.57 13.54
N ALA A 30 3.97 10.81 12.33
CA ALA A 30 4.46 11.89 11.49
C ALA A 30 4.28 13.25 12.16
N VAL A 31 3.06 13.55 12.61
CA VAL A 31 2.72 14.83 13.22
C VAL A 31 3.39 15.00 14.57
N LYS A 32 3.55 13.94 15.38
CA LYS A 32 4.32 13.99 16.64
C LYS A 32 5.74 14.48 16.39
N THR A 33 6.51 13.79 15.55
CA THR A 33 7.92 14.13 15.29
C THR A 33 8.06 15.52 14.65
N ILE A 34 7.17 15.88 13.72
CA ILE A 34 7.19 17.21 13.08
C ILE A 34 7.00 18.32 14.12
N ASN A 35 6.01 18.19 15.02
CA ASN A 35 5.79 19.18 16.06
C ASN A 35 6.98 19.28 17.03
N GLU A 36 7.57 18.14 17.44
CA GLU A 36 8.75 18.14 18.32
C GLU A 36 9.95 18.88 17.67
N VAL A 37 10.15 18.71 16.36
CA VAL A 37 11.19 19.41 15.62
C VAL A 37 10.89 20.91 15.54
N HIS A 38 9.66 21.30 15.21
CA HIS A 38 9.26 22.71 15.10
C HIS A 38 9.29 23.43 16.46
N GLU A 39 8.87 22.79 17.54
CA GLU A 39 8.95 23.31 18.91
C GLU A 39 10.40 23.56 19.36
N ALA A 40 11.35 22.83 18.79
CA ALA A 40 12.79 23.03 18.99
C ALA A 40 13.43 24.02 18.00
N ASP A 41 12.63 24.81 17.27
CA ASP A 41 13.04 25.72 16.19
C ASP A 41 13.84 25.01 15.06
N GLY A 42 13.54 23.73 14.80
CA GLY A 42 14.08 22.98 13.67
C GLY A 42 13.21 23.06 12.41
N GLU A 43 13.75 22.57 11.30
CA GLU A 43 13.12 22.55 9.97
C GLU A 43 13.04 21.10 9.43
N ILE A 44 11.89 20.70 8.88
CA ILE A 44 11.73 19.41 8.19
C ILE A 44 12.14 19.58 6.73
N ILE A 45 13.34 19.13 6.36
CA ILE A 45 13.86 19.26 4.99
C ILE A 45 13.29 18.19 4.06
N SER A 46 13.12 16.97 4.56
CA SER A 46 12.60 15.81 3.84
C SER A 46 11.66 15.00 4.73
N PHE A 47 10.49 14.65 4.21
CA PHE A 47 9.55 13.73 4.83
C PHE A 47 9.25 12.57 3.88
N ILE A 48 9.62 11.36 4.29
CA ILE A 48 9.37 10.14 3.54
C ILE A 48 8.60 9.18 4.45
N SER A 49 7.48 8.64 3.99
CA SER A 49 6.64 7.71 4.73
C SER A 49 6.27 6.51 3.88
N TYR A 50 6.69 5.33 4.30
CA TYR A 50 6.42 4.09 3.58
C TYR A 50 5.78 3.05 4.50
N CYS A 51 4.67 2.46 4.05
CA CYS A 51 3.93 1.46 4.79
C CYS A 51 3.64 0.22 3.93
N GLY A 52 3.65 -0.96 4.54
CA GLY A 52 3.29 -2.22 3.90
C GLY A 52 2.64 -3.20 4.87
N GLY A 53 1.44 -3.65 4.55
CA GLY A 53 0.85 -4.87 5.11
C GLY A 53 1.17 -6.05 4.19
N LEU A 54 2.00 -6.97 4.66
CA LEU A 54 2.61 -8.05 3.90
C LEU A 54 2.49 -9.37 4.68
N PRO A 55 2.64 -10.54 4.05
CA PRO A 55 2.91 -11.76 4.80
C PRO A 55 4.24 -11.61 5.55
N ALA A 56 4.40 -12.27 6.70
CA ALA A 56 5.72 -12.39 7.30
C ALA A 56 6.70 -13.07 6.32
N PRO A 57 8.02 -12.79 6.38
CA PRO A 57 8.99 -13.30 5.41
C PRO A 57 8.89 -14.82 5.19
N GLU A 58 8.72 -15.59 6.26
CA GLU A 58 8.56 -17.04 6.24
C GLU A 58 7.25 -17.53 5.59
N CYS A 59 6.22 -16.69 5.55
CA CYS A 59 4.90 -16.95 4.94
C CYS A 59 4.76 -16.33 3.54
N SER A 60 5.84 -15.75 3.00
CA SER A 60 5.79 -14.96 1.76
C SER A 60 6.04 -15.78 0.48
N ASN A 61 6.19 -17.12 0.56
CA ASN A 61 6.62 -17.96 -0.56
C ASN A 61 5.51 -18.23 -1.60
N ASN A 62 5.11 -17.20 -2.33
CA ASN A 62 4.22 -17.26 -3.48
C ASN A 62 4.71 -16.28 -4.58
N PRO A 63 4.15 -16.32 -5.80
CA PRO A 63 4.68 -15.54 -6.92
C PRO A 63 4.82 -14.03 -6.72
N LEU A 64 3.98 -13.43 -5.86
CA LEU A 64 3.98 -12.00 -5.57
C LEU A 64 4.69 -11.65 -4.26
N GLY A 65 5.03 -12.61 -3.40
CA GLY A 65 5.40 -12.29 -2.02
C GLY A 65 4.26 -11.62 -1.26
N TYR A 66 3.00 -11.91 -1.60
CA TYR A 66 1.85 -11.16 -1.10
C TYR A 66 0.69 -12.10 -0.75
N LYS A 67 -0.05 -11.78 0.32
CA LYS A 67 -1.28 -12.49 0.68
C LYS A 67 -2.36 -11.46 1.01
N PHE A 68 -3.59 -11.75 0.59
CA PHE A 68 -4.70 -10.80 0.72
C PHE A 68 -5.27 -10.86 2.14
N SER A 69 -5.15 -9.76 2.88
CA SER A 69 -5.86 -9.52 4.15
C SER A 69 -7.06 -8.56 3.98
N TRP A 70 -7.28 -8.08 2.75
CA TRP A 70 -8.37 -7.19 2.33
C TRP A 70 -8.59 -7.36 0.82
N SER A 71 -9.55 -6.62 0.26
CA SER A 71 -9.98 -6.78 -1.15
C SER A 71 -8.82 -6.78 -2.15
N SER A 72 -8.65 -7.89 -2.90
CA SER A 72 -7.61 -7.99 -3.93
C SER A 72 -7.81 -7.00 -5.07
N ARG A 73 -9.07 -6.68 -5.37
CA ARG A 73 -9.44 -5.67 -6.37
C ARG A 73 -8.88 -4.30 -6.00
N GLY A 74 -9.01 -3.91 -4.73
CA GLY A 74 -8.47 -2.65 -4.24
C GLY A 74 -6.94 -2.61 -4.31
N VAL A 75 -6.26 -3.72 -4.00
CA VAL A 75 -4.80 -3.85 -4.15
C VAL A 75 -4.41 -3.62 -5.60
N LEU A 76 -5.02 -4.33 -6.56
CA LEU A 76 -4.64 -4.26 -7.98
C LEU A 76 -4.98 -2.91 -8.61
N LEU A 77 -6.12 -2.30 -8.25
CA LEU A 77 -6.46 -0.96 -8.72
C LEU A 77 -5.50 0.10 -8.19
N ALA A 78 -5.02 -0.04 -6.95
CA ALA A 78 -4.04 0.89 -6.40
C ALA A 78 -2.73 0.91 -7.20
N LEU A 79 -2.40 -0.17 -7.92
CA LEU A 79 -1.22 -0.26 -8.77
C LEU A 79 -1.38 0.48 -10.11
N ARG A 80 -2.61 0.92 -10.45
CA ARG A 80 -2.93 1.75 -11.62
C ARG A 80 -3.09 3.23 -11.28
N ASN A 81 -2.99 3.62 -10.01
CA ASN A 81 -3.09 5.02 -9.61
C ASN A 81 -1.88 5.82 -10.12
N SER A 82 -2.09 7.08 -10.47
CA SER A 82 -0.97 8.01 -10.57
C SER A 82 -0.41 8.32 -9.18
N ALA A 83 0.85 8.75 -9.15
CA ALA A 83 1.46 9.30 -7.96
C ALA A 83 1.90 10.74 -8.19
N LYS A 84 1.80 11.57 -7.16
CA LYS A 84 2.22 12.98 -7.19
C LYS A 84 2.88 13.32 -5.86
N PHE A 85 4.06 13.95 -5.89
CA PHE A 85 4.84 14.20 -4.67
C PHE A 85 5.83 15.35 -4.86
N TYR A 86 6.44 15.81 -3.77
CA TYR A 86 7.52 16.80 -3.84
C TYR A 86 8.89 16.12 -3.89
N GLN A 87 9.72 16.55 -4.82
CA GLN A 87 11.13 16.20 -4.91
C GLN A 87 11.95 17.44 -5.27
N ASP A 88 12.98 17.73 -4.48
CA ASP A 88 13.88 18.89 -4.66
C ASP A 88 13.10 20.22 -4.81
N GLY A 89 12.04 20.37 -4.01
CA GLY A 89 11.16 21.55 -3.99
C GLY A 89 10.17 21.63 -5.17
N LYS A 90 10.17 20.65 -6.07
CA LYS A 90 9.30 20.61 -7.25
C LYS A 90 8.30 19.48 -7.16
N ILE A 91 7.14 19.68 -7.78
CA ILE A 91 6.14 18.64 -7.93
C ILE A 91 6.60 17.67 -9.03
N VAL A 92 6.62 16.39 -8.70
CA VAL A 92 6.84 15.27 -9.63
C VAL A 92 5.54 14.48 -9.73
N GLU A 93 5.16 14.14 -10.96
CA GLU A 93 3.98 13.32 -11.26
C GLU A 93 4.43 12.06 -12.01
N ILE A 94 3.94 10.90 -11.57
CA ILE A 94 4.18 9.60 -12.18
C ILE A 94 2.82 9.07 -12.67
N PRO A 95 2.63 8.89 -14.00
CA PRO A 95 1.45 8.25 -14.54
C PRO A 95 1.29 6.82 -14.02
N GLY A 96 0.04 6.35 -13.84
CA GLY A 96 -0.21 5.01 -13.33
C GLY A 96 0.40 3.88 -14.17
N THR A 97 0.58 4.10 -15.47
CA THR A 97 1.25 3.18 -16.39
C THR A 97 2.75 3.01 -16.10
N GLU A 98 3.36 3.99 -15.43
CA GLU A 98 4.79 4.02 -15.12
C GLU A 98 5.08 3.75 -13.63
N LEU A 99 4.04 3.70 -12.79
CA LEU A 99 4.18 3.59 -11.34
C LEU A 99 5.02 2.39 -10.92
N MET A 100 4.74 1.20 -11.46
CA MET A 100 5.50 -0.01 -11.12
C MET A 100 6.96 0.04 -11.58
N SER A 101 7.24 0.75 -12.68
CA SER A 101 8.61 0.97 -13.15
C SER A 101 9.38 1.98 -12.30
N SER A 102 8.68 2.80 -11.51
CA SER A 102 9.31 3.76 -10.59
C SER A 102 9.78 3.14 -9.28
N ALA A 103 9.39 1.88 -9.01
CA ALA A 103 9.70 1.21 -7.76
C ALA A 103 11.21 0.97 -7.60
N LYS A 104 11.69 1.16 -6.37
CA LYS A 104 13.12 1.02 -6.04
C LYS A 104 13.32 0.21 -4.77
N PRO A 105 14.44 -0.50 -4.61
CA PRO A 105 14.82 -1.08 -3.33
C PRO A 105 14.80 -0.03 -2.22
N TYR A 106 14.21 -0.37 -1.07
CA TYR A 106 14.11 0.50 0.08
C TYR A 106 14.64 -0.22 1.33
N PHE A 107 15.70 0.33 1.91
CA PHE A 107 16.34 -0.25 3.07
C PHE A 107 15.68 0.25 4.36
N ILE A 108 15.22 -0.68 5.20
CA ILE A 108 14.74 -0.42 6.56
C ILE A 108 15.60 -1.20 7.54
N TYR A 109 15.52 -2.53 7.49
CA TYR A 109 16.39 -3.43 8.24
C TYR A 109 17.06 -4.45 7.31
N PRO A 110 18.29 -4.90 7.61
CA PRO A 110 19.02 -5.83 6.74
C PRO A 110 18.29 -7.13 6.40
N ALA A 111 17.38 -7.57 7.27
CA ALA A 111 16.62 -8.81 7.09
C ALA A 111 15.55 -8.74 5.99
N PHE A 112 15.20 -7.54 5.50
CA PHE A 112 14.10 -7.36 4.56
C PHE A 112 14.57 -6.90 3.18
N ALA A 113 13.95 -7.47 2.14
CA ALA A 113 14.15 -7.07 0.75
C ALA A 113 12.93 -6.31 0.23
N PHE A 114 12.79 -5.05 0.65
CA PHE A 114 11.65 -4.22 0.24
C PHE A 114 11.91 -3.46 -1.05
N LEU A 115 10.83 -3.27 -1.80
CA LEU A 115 10.66 -2.26 -2.83
C LEU A 115 9.67 -1.21 -2.30
N CYS A 116 9.89 0.05 -2.68
CA CYS A 116 8.97 1.15 -2.42
C CYS A 116 8.54 1.83 -3.72
N TYR A 117 7.31 2.34 -3.75
CA TYR A 117 6.81 3.24 -4.79
C TYR A 117 5.86 4.27 -4.17
N ALA A 118 5.77 5.46 -4.77
CA ALA A 118 4.90 6.52 -4.29
C ALA A 118 3.41 6.12 -4.41
N ASN A 119 2.56 6.62 -3.51
CA ASN A 119 1.14 6.24 -3.46
C ASN A 119 0.25 7.50 -3.51
N ARG A 120 -0.61 7.58 -4.54
CA ARG A 120 -1.56 8.69 -4.74
C ARG A 120 -0.86 10.06 -4.66
N ASP A 121 -1.53 11.06 -4.10
CA ASP A 121 -1.04 12.43 -4.00
C ASP A 121 -0.49 12.73 -2.61
N SER A 122 0.81 13.00 -2.54
CA SER A 122 1.53 13.41 -1.34
C SER A 122 1.64 14.93 -1.20
N THR A 123 1.32 15.73 -2.23
CA THR A 123 1.52 17.19 -2.15
C THR A 123 0.71 17.87 -1.06
N PRO A 124 -0.54 17.47 -0.77
CA PRO A 124 -1.33 18.15 0.27
C PRO A 124 -0.78 17.99 1.69
N PHE A 125 0.13 17.03 1.92
CA PHE A 125 0.76 16.84 3.23
C PHE A 125 1.74 17.96 3.58
N LYS A 126 2.15 18.77 2.60
CA LYS A 126 2.89 20.01 2.83
C LYS A 126 2.09 20.96 3.72
N GLU A 127 0.81 21.11 3.41
CA GLU A 127 -0.13 21.92 4.19
C GLU A 127 -0.68 21.15 5.40
N TYR A 128 -1.09 19.88 5.26
CA TYR A 128 -1.72 19.15 6.36
C TYR A 128 -0.80 18.93 7.56
N TYR A 129 0.50 18.75 7.33
CA TYR A 129 1.47 18.62 8.41
C TYR A 129 2.22 19.92 8.71
N ASN A 130 1.85 21.03 8.05
CA ASN A 130 2.47 22.34 8.25
C ASN A 130 4.00 22.32 8.07
N ILE A 131 4.48 21.72 6.98
CA ILE A 131 5.92 21.63 6.63
C ILE A 131 6.23 22.39 5.32
N PRO A 132 5.94 23.70 5.22
CA PRO A 132 6.19 24.49 4.00
C PRO A 132 7.66 24.50 3.57
N GLU A 133 8.59 24.31 4.52
CA GLU A 133 10.03 24.27 4.31
C GLU A 133 10.52 22.99 3.63
N ALA A 134 9.74 21.91 3.68
CA ALA A 134 10.12 20.62 3.13
C ALA A 134 10.29 20.67 1.60
N GLN A 135 11.43 20.15 1.15
CA GLN A 135 11.82 20.03 -0.25
C GLN A 135 11.36 18.69 -0.83
N ASN A 136 11.34 17.64 0.00
CA ASN A 136 10.95 16.29 -0.38
C ASN A 136 9.79 15.83 0.50
N ILE A 137 8.68 15.40 -0.10
CA ILE A 137 7.50 14.91 0.61
C ILE A 137 6.94 13.74 -0.18
N VAL A 138 7.13 12.52 0.31
CA VAL A 138 6.67 11.29 -0.34
C VAL A 138 5.97 10.39 0.67
N ARG A 139 4.70 10.05 0.40
CA ARG A 139 4.02 8.90 0.99
C ARG A 139 3.95 7.78 -0.03
N GLY A 140 4.17 6.55 0.41
CA GLY A 140 4.22 5.42 -0.51
C GLY A 140 3.98 4.07 0.14
N THR A 141 4.10 3.03 -0.68
CA THR A 141 3.80 1.66 -0.30
C THR A 141 5.02 0.76 -0.40
N LEU A 142 5.16 -0.16 0.56
CA LEU A 142 6.17 -1.20 0.57
C LEU A 142 5.63 -2.52 0.02
N ARG A 143 6.47 -3.22 -0.74
CA ARG A 143 6.27 -4.59 -1.22
C ARG A 143 7.58 -5.36 -1.13
N TYR A 144 7.53 -6.68 -1.18
CA TYR A 144 8.75 -7.47 -1.36
C TYR A 144 9.27 -7.38 -2.79
N GLN A 145 10.56 -7.63 -2.96
CA GLN A 145 11.20 -7.79 -4.26
C GLN A 145 10.45 -8.78 -5.17
N GLY A 146 10.47 -8.51 -6.48
CA GLY A 146 9.76 -9.32 -7.49
C GLY A 146 8.25 -9.03 -7.61
N PHE A 147 7.64 -8.28 -6.68
CA PHE A 147 6.22 -7.92 -6.79
C PHE A 147 5.94 -7.04 -8.01
N THR A 148 6.73 -5.99 -8.20
CA THR A 148 6.43 -4.93 -9.18
C THR A 148 6.60 -5.40 -10.62
N ASP A 149 7.63 -6.20 -10.91
CA ASP A 149 7.83 -6.78 -12.25
C ASP A 149 6.73 -7.79 -12.61
N PHE A 150 6.27 -8.59 -11.63
CA PHE A 150 5.15 -9.49 -11.84
C PHE A 150 3.87 -8.73 -12.22
N VAL A 151 3.56 -7.66 -11.48
CA VAL A 151 2.41 -6.79 -11.76
C VAL A 151 2.58 -6.07 -13.10
N LYS A 152 3.79 -5.61 -13.42
CA LYS A 152 4.10 -4.96 -14.69
C LYS A 152 3.78 -5.86 -15.88
N VAL A 153 4.08 -7.15 -15.80
CA VAL A 153 3.69 -8.12 -16.85
C VAL A 153 2.17 -8.29 -16.90
N LEU A 154 1.47 -8.37 -15.76
CA LEU A 154 -0.01 -8.41 -15.73
C LEU A 154 -0.65 -7.20 -16.41
N VAL A 155 -0.09 -6.00 -16.19
CA VAL A 155 -0.53 -4.75 -16.84
C VAL A 155 -0.27 -4.82 -18.34
N LYS A 156 0.94 -5.19 -18.77
CA LYS A 156 1.32 -5.24 -20.19
C LYS A 156 0.49 -6.20 -21.02
N ILE A 157 0.16 -7.36 -20.47
CA ILE A 157 -0.70 -8.30 -21.18
C ILE A 157 -2.17 -7.85 -21.15
N GLY A 158 -2.56 -6.90 -20.31
CA GLY A 158 -3.93 -6.38 -20.23
C GLY A 158 -4.84 -7.10 -19.24
N LEU A 159 -4.28 -7.90 -18.32
CA LEU A 159 -5.08 -8.69 -17.37
C LEU A 159 -5.72 -7.87 -16.24
N LEU A 160 -5.33 -6.60 -16.10
CA LEU A 160 -5.91 -5.66 -15.13
C LEU A 160 -6.98 -4.73 -15.75
N ASP A 161 -7.47 -5.06 -16.94
CA ASP A 161 -8.60 -4.36 -17.57
C ASP A 161 -9.90 -4.64 -16.81
N ASP A 162 -10.58 -3.56 -16.44
CA ASP A 162 -11.86 -3.54 -15.73
C ASP A 162 -13.05 -3.26 -16.66
N SER A 163 -12.84 -3.25 -17.97
CA SER A 163 -13.91 -3.25 -18.96
C SER A 163 -14.65 -4.59 -19.00
N ASN A 164 -15.96 -4.53 -19.28
CA ASN A 164 -16.79 -5.72 -19.41
C ASN A 164 -16.39 -6.55 -20.63
N GLN A 165 -16.23 -7.85 -20.43
CA GLN A 165 -15.92 -8.81 -21.48
C GLN A 165 -17.06 -9.81 -21.63
N ASN A 166 -17.66 -9.87 -22.82
CA ASN A 166 -18.82 -10.74 -23.07
C ASN A 166 -18.55 -12.22 -22.72
N TYR A 167 -17.33 -12.72 -22.97
CA TYR A 167 -16.95 -14.09 -22.67
C TYR A 167 -16.65 -14.35 -21.17
N LEU A 168 -16.61 -13.30 -20.33
CA LEU A 168 -16.45 -13.40 -18.88
C LEU A 168 -17.73 -13.12 -18.11
N HIS A 169 -18.86 -12.87 -18.80
CA HIS A 169 -20.15 -12.72 -18.14
C HIS A 169 -20.59 -14.05 -17.50
N PHE A 170 -21.31 -13.99 -16.38
CA PHE A 170 -21.65 -15.19 -15.59
C PHE A 170 -22.50 -16.22 -16.37
N ASN A 171 -23.31 -15.75 -17.32
CA ASN A 171 -24.15 -16.56 -18.22
C ASN A 171 -23.44 -17.09 -19.47
N SER A 172 -22.17 -16.73 -19.72
CA SER A 172 -21.45 -17.17 -20.90
C SER A 172 -21.01 -18.64 -20.77
N PRO A 173 -20.68 -19.35 -21.88
CA PRO A 173 -20.14 -20.70 -21.82
C PRO A 173 -18.89 -20.80 -20.92
N GLU A 174 -18.61 -22.00 -20.42
CA GLU A 174 -17.37 -22.25 -19.68
C GLU A 174 -16.15 -21.93 -20.53
N ILE A 175 -15.17 -21.31 -19.88
CA ILE A 175 -13.90 -20.93 -20.49
C ILE A 175 -12.80 -21.20 -19.47
N THR A 176 -11.66 -21.62 -19.97
CA THR A 176 -10.46 -21.93 -19.19
C THR A 176 -9.53 -20.74 -19.13
N TRP A 177 -8.61 -20.75 -18.16
CA TRP A 177 -7.61 -19.70 -18.07
C TRP A 177 -6.74 -19.60 -19.33
N ARG A 178 -6.34 -20.72 -19.94
CA ARG A 178 -5.54 -20.68 -21.17
C ARG A 178 -6.27 -20.04 -22.36
N GLU A 179 -7.59 -20.23 -22.46
CA GLU A 179 -8.40 -19.60 -23.50
C GLU A 179 -8.55 -18.09 -23.24
N VAL A 180 -8.68 -17.68 -21.98
CA VAL A 180 -8.68 -16.25 -21.62
C VAL A 180 -7.34 -15.62 -21.96
N ILE A 181 -6.21 -16.22 -21.57
CA ILE A 181 -4.88 -15.70 -21.89
C ILE A 181 -4.66 -15.65 -23.41
N ALA A 182 -5.10 -16.66 -24.17
CA ALA A 182 -5.03 -16.64 -25.62
C ALA A 182 -5.83 -15.47 -26.24
N LYS A 183 -7.04 -15.21 -25.73
CA LYS A 183 -7.87 -14.06 -26.15
C LYS A 183 -7.19 -12.73 -25.83
N VAL A 184 -6.68 -12.59 -24.62
CA VAL A 184 -5.98 -11.38 -24.14
C VAL A 184 -4.73 -11.07 -24.98
N LEU A 185 -4.00 -12.12 -25.40
CA LEU A 185 -2.82 -12.00 -26.25
C LEU A 185 -3.13 -11.99 -27.75
N ASN A 186 -4.41 -12.02 -28.15
CA ASN A 186 -4.87 -12.10 -29.53
C ASN A 186 -4.23 -13.25 -30.34
N THR A 187 -4.10 -14.44 -29.74
CA THR A 187 -3.58 -15.65 -30.39
C THR A 187 -4.62 -16.76 -30.45
N SER A 188 -4.57 -17.58 -31.51
CA SER A 188 -5.41 -18.77 -31.67
C SER A 188 -4.79 -20.02 -31.04
N ASN A 189 -3.48 -20.02 -30.77
CA ASN A 189 -2.78 -21.14 -30.15
C ASN A 189 -2.66 -20.92 -28.65
N ASN A 190 -3.33 -21.77 -27.87
CA ASN A 190 -3.41 -21.69 -26.41
C ASN A 190 -2.53 -22.72 -25.68
N THR A 191 -1.56 -23.34 -26.37
CA THR A 191 -0.54 -24.18 -25.73
C THR A 191 0.33 -23.35 -24.79
N GLU A 192 0.77 -23.94 -23.68
CA GLU A 192 1.57 -23.22 -22.68
C GLU A 192 2.82 -22.57 -23.31
N ASP A 193 3.53 -23.28 -24.18
CA ASP A 193 4.74 -22.74 -24.83
C ASP A 193 4.46 -21.53 -25.72
N GLU A 194 3.38 -21.54 -26.49
CA GLU A 194 3.01 -20.40 -27.34
C GLU A 194 2.50 -19.21 -26.52
N LEU A 195 1.72 -19.45 -25.47
CA LEU A 195 1.31 -18.39 -24.55
C LEU A 195 2.52 -17.76 -23.87
N ARG A 196 3.49 -18.55 -23.41
CA ARG A 196 4.74 -18.05 -22.81
C ARG A 196 5.56 -17.23 -23.80
N LYS A 197 5.66 -17.65 -25.07
CA LYS A 197 6.33 -16.87 -26.13
C LYS A 197 5.62 -15.56 -26.39
N ALA A 198 4.29 -15.57 -26.50
CA ALA A 198 3.49 -14.38 -26.73
C ALA A 198 3.65 -13.37 -25.58
N ILE A 199 3.61 -13.82 -24.32
CA ILE A 199 3.86 -12.95 -23.15
C ILE A 199 5.26 -12.34 -23.22
N LYS A 200 6.31 -13.14 -23.50
CA LYS A 200 7.68 -12.65 -23.64
C LYS A 200 7.80 -11.54 -24.69
N SER A 201 7.05 -11.64 -25.79
CA SER A 201 7.07 -10.63 -26.86
C SER A 201 6.45 -9.28 -26.48
N THR A 202 5.65 -9.22 -25.41
CA THR A 202 5.06 -7.96 -24.88
C THR A 202 6.04 -7.13 -24.05
N ILE A 203 7.18 -7.71 -23.69
CA ILE A 203 8.19 -7.11 -22.81
C ILE A 203 9.32 -6.57 -23.68
N ALA A 204 9.70 -5.30 -23.49
CA ALA A 204 10.78 -4.71 -24.25
C ALA A 204 12.14 -5.32 -23.85
N GLU A 205 13.10 -5.27 -24.77
CA GLU A 205 14.44 -5.78 -24.50
C GLU A 205 15.08 -5.06 -23.30
N ASN A 206 15.71 -5.84 -22.40
CA ASN A 206 16.34 -5.37 -21.16
C ASN A 206 15.39 -4.69 -20.14
N GLU A 207 14.08 -4.67 -20.38
CA GLU A 207 13.11 -4.10 -19.46
C GLU A 207 12.96 -4.93 -18.18
N ILE A 208 13.03 -6.25 -18.32
CA ILE A 208 13.03 -7.23 -17.23
C ILE A 208 14.09 -8.29 -17.58
N SER A 209 14.86 -8.75 -16.59
CA SER A 209 15.89 -9.76 -16.82
C SER A 209 15.28 -11.09 -17.27
N LYS A 210 16.04 -11.90 -18.01
CA LYS A 210 15.56 -13.22 -18.50
C LYS A 210 15.15 -14.15 -17.36
N ASP A 211 15.91 -14.14 -16.27
CA ASP A 211 15.63 -14.97 -15.09
C ASP A 211 14.36 -14.51 -14.37
N GLU A 212 14.12 -13.20 -14.30
CA GLU A 212 12.92 -12.64 -13.68
C GLU A 212 11.67 -12.90 -14.53
N ILE A 213 11.76 -12.78 -15.86
CA ILE A 213 10.66 -13.19 -16.76
C ILE A 213 10.33 -14.67 -16.56
N GLU A 214 11.34 -15.54 -16.45
CA GLU A 214 11.12 -16.97 -16.21
C GLU A 214 10.47 -17.23 -14.85
N ARG A 215 10.86 -16.51 -13.79
CA ARG A 215 10.22 -16.55 -12.47
C ARG A 215 8.74 -16.14 -12.56
N ILE A 216 8.43 -15.05 -13.26
CA ILE A 216 7.06 -14.56 -13.46
C ILE A 216 6.22 -15.59 -14.20
N LEU A 217 6.72 -16.19 -15.28
CA LEU A 217 5.99 -17.21 -16.04
C LEU A 217 5.72 -18.48 -15.21
N LYS A 218 6.67 -18.89 -14.36
CA LYS A 218 6.43 -19.97 -13.37
C LYS A 218 5.35 -19.58 -12.37
N GLY A 219 5.30 -18.32 -11.96
CA GLY A 219 4.24 -17.80 -11.11
C GLY A 219 2.87 -17.76 -11.80
N PHE A 220 2.79 -17.41 -13.08
CA PHE A 220 1.56 -17.51 -13.88
C PHE A 220 1.08 -18.96 -13.98
N LYS A 221 2.01 -19.91 -14.14
CA LYS A 221 1.70 -21.33 -14.07
C LYS A 221 1.17 -21.75 -12.70
N TRP A 222 1.79 -21.29 -11.61
CA TRP A 222 1.32 -21.55 -10.24
C TRP A 222 -0.10 -21.01 -9.98
N LEU A 223 -0.40 -19.83 -10.54
CA LEU A 223 -1.75 -19.25 -10.54
C LEU A 223 -2.75 -20.06 -11.38
N GLY A 224 -2.29 -20.96 -12.24
CA GLY A 224 -3.13 -21.75 -13.14
C GLY A 224 -3.49 -21.04 -14.43
N LEU A 225 -2.83 -19.93 -14.77
CA LEU A 225 -3.16 -19.10 -15.95
C LEU A 225 -2.94 -19.83 -17.29
N PHE A 226 -2.18 -20.94 -17.30
CA PHE A 226 -1.96 -21.79 -18.47
C PHE A 226 -2.73 -23.11 -18.42
N SER A 227 -3.58 -23.30 -17.41
CA SER A 227 -4.30 -24.56 -17.18
C SER A 227 -5.64 -24.64 -17.91
N ASP A 228 -6.15 -25.86 -18.01
CA ASP A 228 -7.53 -26.17 -18.45
C ASP A 228 -8.56 -26.02 -17.32
N LYS A 229 -8.19 -25.42 -16.17
CA LYS A 229 -9.14 -25.16 -15.08
C LYS A 229 -10.17 -24.12 -15.55
N PRO A 230 -11.48 -24.40 -15.45
CA PRO A 230 -12.51 -23.40 -15.68
C PRO A 230 -12.35 -22.20 -14.75
N ILE A 231 -12.55 -20.99 -15.28
CA ILE A 231 -12.44 -19.77 -14.48
C ILE A 231 -13.72 -19.46 -13.73
N ARG A 232 -13.60 -18.70 -12.63
CA ARG A 232 -14.75 -17.96 -12.09
C ARG A 232 -14.96 -16.70 -12.92
N ARG A 233 -15.99 -16.71 -13.77
CA ARG A 233 -16.40 -15.60 -14.62
C ARG A 233 -16.97 -14.44 -13.80
N CYS A 234 -16.27 -13.32 -13.75
CA CYS A 234 -16.64 -12.14 -12.94
C CYS A 234 -16.94 -10.89 -13.79
N GLY A 235 -17.23 -11.03 -15.08
CA GLY A 235 -17.57 -9.93 -15.99
C GLY A 235 -16.37 -9.19 -16.59
N THR A 236 -15.31 -8.97 -15.81
CA THR A 236 -14.08 -8.26 -16.24
C THR A 236 -12.85 -9.16 -16.09
N LEU A 237 -11.74 -8.82 -16.77
CA LEU A 237 -10.47 -9.54 -16.62
C LEU A 237 -9.90 -9.36 -15.21
N LEU A 238 -9.93 -8.11 -14.72
CA LEU A 238 -9.48 -7.76 -13.38
C LEU A 238 -10.20 -8.58 -12.30
N ASP A 239 -11.54 -8.63 -12.33
CA ASP A 239 -12.33 -9.29 -11.28
C ASP A 239 -12.23 -10.82 -11.38
N THR A 240 -12.06 -11.35 -12.60
CA THR A 240 -11.81 -12.79 -12.85
C THR A 240 -10.44 -13.20 -12.30
N LEU A 241 -9.42 -12.38 -12.51
CA LEU A 241 -8.10 -12.57 -11.92
C LEU A 241 -8.17 -12.47 -10.39
N CYS A 242 -8.85 -11.45 -9.86
CA CYS A 242 -9.05 -11.27 -8.41
C CYS A 242 -9.60 -12.54 -7.77
N ALA A 243 -10.64 -13.14 -8.34
CA ALA A 243 -11.20 -14.38 -7.81
C ALA A 243 -10.18 -15.52 -7.73
N THR A 244 -9.26 -15.64 -8.70
CA THR A 244 -8.19 -16.64 -8.68
C THR A 244 -7.12 -16.31 -7.65
N LEU A 245 -6.76 -15.04 -7.51
CA LEU A 245 -5.80 -14.58 -6.50
C LEU A 245 -6.34 -14.77 -5.09
N GLU A 246 -7.60 -14.44 -4.86
CA GLU A 246 -8.31 -14.64 -3.60
C GLU A 246 -8.47 -16.11 -3.24
N GLU A 247 -8.54 -17.03 -4.21
CA GLU A 247 -8.52 -18.48 -3.96
C GLU A 247 -7.13 -18.96 -3.51
N LYS A 248 -6.07 -18.45 -4.15
CA LYS A 248 -4.72 -19.01 -4.03
C LYS A 248 -3.81 -18.32 -3.03
N MET A 249 -4.09 -17.08 -2.65
CA MET A 249 -3.16 -16.21 -1.93
C MET A 249 -3.76 -15.69 -0.62
N GLN A 250 -4.54 -16.55 0.04
CA GLN A 250 -4.99 -16.30 1.41
C GLN A 250 -3.92 -16.71 2.42
N TYR A 251 -4.07 -16.18 3.63
CA TYR A 251 -3.38 -16.72 4.79
C TYR A 251 -3.97 -18.09 5.14
N GLU A 252 -3.08 -19.06 5.34
CA GLU A 252 -3.41 -20.41 5.79
C GLU A 252 -3.32 -20.50 7.33
N GLU A 253 -3.77 -21.61 7.89
CA GLU A 253 -3.72 -21.83 9.34
C GLU A 253 -2.28 -21.78 9.86
N GLY A 254 -2.05 -21.00 10.91
CA GLY A 254 -0.73 -20.83 11.54
C GLY A 254 0.18 -19.81 10.85
N GLU A 255 -0.18 -19.31 9.67
CA GLU A 255 0.56 -18.22 9.03
C GLU A 255 0.23 -16.87 9.66
N ARG A 256 1.16 -15.93 9.55
CA ARG A 256 1.03 -14.59 10.11
C ARG A 256 1.34 -13.50 9.09
N ASP A 257 0.61 -12.40 9.18
CA ASP A 257 0.93 -11.17 8.48
C ASP A 257 1.98 -10.36 9.26
N MET A 258 2.44 -9.31 8.61
CA MET A 258 3.41 -8.36 9.11
C MET A 258 3.01 -6.97 8.61
N VAL A 259 3.05 -5.99 9.50
CA VAL A 259 2.98 -4.58 9.14
C VAL A 259 4.33 -3.95 9.40
N ILE A 260 4.83 -3.25 8.39
CA ILE A 260 5.99 -2.37 8.51
C ILE A 260 5.58 -0.97 8.08
N LEU A 261 5.79 0.02 8.93
CA LEU A 261 5.62 1.44 8.65
C LEU A 261 6.91 2.14 9.10
N GLN A 262 7.48 2.97 8.23
CA GLN A 262 8.59 3.83 8.60
C GLN A 262 8.38 5.23 8.06
N HIS A 263 8.50 6.21 8.96
CA HIS A 263 8.80 7.59 8.60
C HIS A 263 10.30 7.80 8.64
N LYS A 264 10.80 8.59 7.69
CA LYS A 264 12.17 9.09 7.66
C LYS A 264 12.12 10.61 7.47
N PHE A 265 12.79 11.30 8.38
CA PHE A 265 12.87 12.76 8.41
C PHE A 265 14.33 13.16 8.21
N GLU A 266 14.60 14.02 7.24
CA GLU A 266 15.84 14.78 7.24
C GLU A 266 15.54 16.15 7.83
N ILE A 267 16.24 16.48 8.92
CA ILE A 267 15.95 17.62 9.76
C ILE A 267 17.16 18.54 9.77
N LYS A 268 16.91 19.85 9.81
CA LYS A 268 17.91 20.85 10.14
C LYS A 268 17.56 21.46 11.49
N LEU A 269 18.41 21.26 12.49
CA LEU A 269 18.24 21.80 13.83
C LEU A 269 18.51 23.31 13.84
N LYS A 270 18.14 23.98 14.94
CA LYS A 270 18.31 25.41 15.16
C LYS A 270 19.75 25.91 14.98
N ASP A 271 20.73 25.09 15.35
CA ASP A 271 22.17 25.39 15.21
C ASP A 271 22.70 25.17 13.78
N GLY A 272 21.85 24.70 12.86
CA GLY A 272 22.19 24.36 11.48
C GLY A 272 22.65 22.91 11.27
N THR A 273 22.80 22.12 12.34
CA THR A 273 23.16 20.70 12.26
C THR A 273 22.08 19.93 11.50
N ARG A 274 22.50 18.99 10.63
CA ARG A 274 21.58 18.10 9.92
C ARG A 274 21.56 16.73 10.58
N GLU A 275 20.36 16.24 10.90
CA GLU A 275 20.15 14.91 11.45
C GLU A 275 19.16 14.14 10.57
N THR A 276 19.25 12.81 10.59
CA THR A 276 18.23 11.93 10.00
C THR A 276 17.55 11.16 11.12
N TRP A 277 16.24 11.34 11.26
CA TRP A 277 15.44 10.60 12.24
C TRP A 277 14.54 9.60 11.53
N THR A 278 14.26 8.50 12.21
CA THR A 278 13.29 7.51 11.75
C THR A 278 12.28 7.20 12.84
N SER A 279 11.06 6.89 12.44
CA SER A 279 9.99 6.42 13.32
C SER A 279 9.44 5.14 12.71
N THR A 280 9.74 3.99 13.32
CA THR A 280 9.53 2.67 12.71
C THR A 280 8.59 1.79 13.55
N LEU A 281 7.52 1.32 12.94
CA LEU A 281 6.61 0.31 13.48
C LEU A 281 6.80 -0.99 12.72
N LEU A 282 7.09 -2.07 13.45
CA LEU A 282 7.13 -3.43 12.93
C LEU A 282 6.31 -4.33 13.86
N GLU A 283 5.17 -4.82 13.38
CA GLU A 283 4.29 -5.74 14.13
C GLU A 283 4.02 -6.98 13.30
N TYR A 284 3.97 -8.13 13.97
CA TYR A 284 3.57 -9.41 13.37
C TYR A 284 2.22 -9.85 13.94
N GLY A 285 1.40 -10.48 13.10
CA GLY A 285 0.19 -11.16 13.54
C GLY A 285 0.50 -12.28 14.55
N LYS A 286 -0.48 -12.61 15.39
CA LYS A 286 -0.32 -13.55 16.51
C LYS A 286 -1.28 -14.75 16.40
N PRO A 287 -1.11 -15.69 15.44
CA PRO A 287 -2.00 -16.85 15.30
C PRO A 287 -2.06 -17.71 16.57
N PRO A 288 -3.23 -18.25 16.97
CA PRO A 288 -4.55 -18.14 16.32
C PRO A 288 -5.34 -16.84 16.63
N GLY A 289 -4.68 -15.83 17.19
CA GLY A 289 -5.22 -14.49 17.46
C GLY A 289 -5.20 -13.53 16.27
N PRO A 290 -5.34 -12.21 16.52
CA PRO A 290 -5.52 -11.22 15.46
C PRO A 290 -4.27 -11.03 14.60
N SER A 291 -4.50 -10.62 13.35
CA SER A 291 -3.47 -10.18 12.43
C SER A 291 -2.91 -8.81 12.84
N ALA A 292 -1.67 -8.49 12.45
CA ALA A 292 -1.08 -7.16 12.66
C ALA A 292 -1.95 -6.09 11.99
N MET A 293 -2.42 -6.33 10.77
CA MET A 293 -3.30 -5.42 10.04
C MET A 293 -4.61 -5.15 10.80
N SER A 294 -5.29 -6.19 11.29
CA SER A 294 -6.54 -6.02 12.02
C SER A 294 -6.35 -5.28 13.33
N THR A 295 -5.26 -5.57 14.05
CA THR A 295 -4.89 -4.90 15.31
C THR A 295 -4.61 -3.42 15.07
N LEU A 296 -3.74 -3.10 14.11
CA LEU A 296 -3.28 -1.74 13.84
C LEU A 296 -4.31 -0.87 13.12
N VAL A 297 -5.39 -1.43 12.61
CA VAL A 297 -6.54 -0.67 12.09
C VAL A 297 -7.65 -0.56 13.13
N GLY A 298 -7.98 -1.67 13.80
CA GLY A 298 -9.10 -1.75 14.73
C GLY A 298 -8.86 -1.03 16.05
N ILE A 299 -7.66 -1.17 16.63
CA ILE A 299 -7.35 -0.58 17.94
C ILE A 299 -7.31 0.95 17.91
N PRO A 300 -6.63 1.63 16.95
CA PRO A 300 -6.69 3.10 16.87
C PRO A 300 -8.12 3.61 16.67
N CYS A 301 -8.93 2.92 15.86
CA CYS A 301 -10.32 3.25 15.66
C CYS A 301 -11.13 3.13 16.96
N GLY A 302 -10.99 2.02 17.69
CA GLY A 302 -11.65 1.79 18.98
C GLY A 302 -11.27 2.82 20.04
N ILE A 303 -9.97 3.14 20.15
CA ILE A 303 -9.46 4.20 21.04
C ILE A 303 -10.08 5.54 20.68
N ALA A 304 -10.07 5.92 19.40
CA ALA A 304 -10.61 7.19 18.96
C ALA A 304 -12.12 7.32 19.25
N VAL A 305 -12.89 6.24 19.05
CA VAL A 305 -14.31 6.17 19.43
C VAL A 305 -14.47 6.41 20.93
N GLN A 306 -13.70 5.71 21.77
CA GLN A 306 -13.78 5.83 23.23
C GLN A 306 -13.45 7.27 23.68
N LEU A 307 -12.37 7.86 23.16
CA LEU A 307 -11.95 9.24 23.49
C LEU A 307 -12.97 10.31 23.07
N ILE A 308 -13.73 10.06 21.99
CA ILE A 308 -14.84 10.95 21.59
C ILE A 308 -16.01 10.80 22.57
N LEU A 309 -16.38 9.56 22.94
CA LEU A 309 -17.49 9.29 23.87
C LEU A 309 -17.22 9.81 25.28
N ASP A 310 -15.97 9.71 25.74
CA ASP A 310 -15.52 10.23 27.04
C ASP A 310 -15.35 11.75 27.05
N GLY A 311 -15.51 12.41 25.89
CA GLY A 311 -15.38 13.85 25.76
C GLY A 311 -13.94 14.36 25.91
N VAL A 312 -12.94 13.49 25.69
CA VAL A 312 -11.53 13.89 25.61
C VAL A 312 -11.28 14.63 24.30
N ILE A 313 -11.73 14.07 23.17
CA ILE A 313 -11.73 14.74 21.87
C ILE A 313 -12.99 15.59 21.75
N LYS A 314 -12.84 16.91 21.93
CA LYS A 314 -13.97 17.85 21.96
C LYS A 314 -14.23 18.57 20.65
N LYS A 315 -13.25 18.58 19.74
CA LYS A 315 -13.33 19.28 18.46
C LYS A 315 -14.49 18.77 17.61
N ARG A 316 -15.25 19.68 17.01
CA ARG A 316 -16.40 19.39 16.13
C ARG A 316 -16.04 19.59 14.67
N GLY A 317 -16.86 19.04 13.78
CA GLY A 317 -16.65 19.07 12.34
C GLY A 317 -16.13 17.74 11.79
N VAL A 318 -15.71 17.79 10.53
CA VAL A 318 -15.00 16.70 9.84
C VAL A 318 -13.51 16.84 10.13
N LEU A 319 -12.92 15.82 10.76
CA LEU A 319 -11.57 15.85 11.34
C LEU A 319 -10.68 14.72 10.82
N ALA A 320 -9.38 14.95 10.90
CA ALA A 320 -8.32 13.96 10.71
C ALA A 320 -7.25 14.18 11.80
N PRO A 321 -6.42 13.18 12.13
CA PRO A 321 -5.44 13.25 13.22
C PRO A 321 -4.18 14.07 12.85
N TYR A 322 -4.36 15.37 12.57
CA TYR A 322 -3.29 16.26 12.09
C TYR A 322 -2.80 17.28 13.12
N THR A 323 -3.33 17.24 14.35
CA THR A 323 -3.01 18.24 15.39
C THR A 323 -2.69 17.57 16.73
N PRO A 324 -1.74 18.10 17.52
CA PRO A 324 -1.40 17.58 18.86
C PRO A 324 -2.62 17.30 19.76
N GLU A 325 -3.64 18.18 19.73
CA GLU A 325 -4.90 18.01 20.49
C GLU A 325 -5.60 16.67 20.22
N ILE A 326 -5.56 16.20 18.97
CA ILE A 326 -6.19 14.94 18.55
C ILE A 326 -5.21 13.77 18.74
N ILE A 327 -3.94 13.94 18.34
CA ILE A 327 -3.00 12.82 18.27
C ILE A 327 -2.47 12.39 19.63
N ASN A 328 -2.19 13.32 20.55
CA ASN A 328 -1.55 13.03 21.82
C ASN A 328 -2.37 12.08 22.70
N PRO A 329 -3.69 12.28 22.92
CA PRO A 329 -4.47 11.32 23.70
C PRO A 329 -4.57 9.95 23.02
N ILE A 330 -4.59 9.88 21.68
CA ILE A 330 -4.65 8.61 20.95
C ILE A 330 -3.33 7.84 21.10
N ILE A 331 -2.19 8.52 20.92
CA ILE A 331 -0.85 7.92 21.09
C ILE A 331 -0.71 7.37 22.52
N ALA A 332 -1.12 8.13 23.53
CA ALA A 332 -1.03 7.71 24.92
C ALA A 332 -1.81 6.43 25.22
N GLU A 333 -2.99 6.22 24.61
CA GLU A 333 -3.74 4.96 24.75
C GLU A 333 -3.14 3.83 23.89
N LEU A 334 -2.66 4.12 22.67
CA LEU A 334 -2.02 3.12 21.80
C LEU A 334 -0.79 2.49 22.47
N GLU A 335 0.01 3.30 23.17
CA GLU A 335 1.19 2.81 23.88
C GLU A 335 0.83 1.87 25.05
N LYS A 336 -0.34 2.07 25.69
CA LYS A 336 -0.85 1.17 26.74
C LYS A 336 -1.31 -0.17 26.15
N GLU A 337 -1.85 -0.15 24.93
CA GLU A 337 -2.17 -1.36 24.15
C GLU A 337 -0.90 -2.06 23.61
N GLY A 338 0.28 -1.51 23.85
CA GLY A 338 1.57 -2.07 23.43
C GLY A 338 1.91 -1.80 21.96
N ILE A 339 1.12 -0.98 21.26
CA ILE A 339 1.43 -0.52 19.90
C ILE A 339 2.43 0.61 20.02
N LYS A 340 3.70 0.34 19.67
CA LYS A 340 4.80 1.29 19.83
C LYS A 340 5.53 1.50 18.53
N VAL A 341 5.85 2.76 18.25
CA VAL A 341 6.70 3.15 17.14
C VAL A 341 8.06 3.53 17.70
N LYS A 342 9.11 2.92 17.16
CA LYS A 342 10.49 3.12 17.61
C LYS A 342 11.09 4.32 16.90
N GLU A 343 11.41 5.35 17.65
CA GLU A 343 12.10 6.55 17.16
C GLU A 343 13.63 6.39 17.31
N GLU A 344 14.38 6.64 16.24
CA GLU A 344 15.84 6.52 16.20
C GLU A 344 16.47 7.69 15.44
N LYS A 345 17.60 8.19 15.95
CA LYS A 345 18.48 9.12 15.23
C LYS A 345 19.59 8.33 14.54
N LEU A 346 19.74 8.47 13.23
CA LEU A 346 20.71 7.74 12.40
C LEU A 346 22.05 8.45 12.28
#